data_AF-A0A838U081-F1
#
_entry.id   AF-A0A838U081-F1
#
_cell.length_a   1.000
_cell.length_b   1.000
_cell.length_c   1.000
_cell.angle_alpha   90.00
_cell.angle_beta   90.00
_cell.angle_gamma   90.00
#
_symmetry.space_group_name_H-M   'P 1'
#
loop_
_entity.id
_entity.type
_entity.pdbx_description
1 polymer ?
#
loop_
_entity_poly.entity_id
_entity_poly.type
_entity_poly.pdbx_seq_one_letter_code
_entity_poly.pdbx_strand_id
1 'polypeptide(L)'
;MTKVQLSLTDEEAAILSGYGEQFGYNLPKMIRYIISKATERALQEKTIPIYSMSEETEKKGLQALAEHKEGKTSKIDTIDDYFDSFL
;
A
#
# COMPACT_ATOMS: atom_id res chain seq x y z
N MET A 1 18.98 -19.38 13.98
CA MET A 1 19.16 -18.36 12.92
C MET A 1 19.24 -19.10 11.59
N THR A 2 18.37 -18.79 10.63
CA THR A 2 18.35 -19.47 9.32
C THR A 2 19.35 -18.80 8.38
N LYS A 3 20.23 -19.59 7.76
CA LYS A 3 21.21 -19.09 6.78
C LYS A 3 20.66 -19.28 5.37
N VAL A 4 20.75 -18.24 4.56
CA VAL A 4 20.43 -18.27 3.13
C VAL A 4 21.72 -17.98 2.36
N GLN A 5 22.03 -18.79 1.36
CA GLN A 5 23.13 -18.58 0.43
C GLN A 5 22.57 -18.30 -0.96
N LEU A 6 23.04 -17.22 -1.57
CA LEU A 6 22.62 -16.75 -2.89
C LEU A 6 23.89 -16.51 -3.71
N SER A 7 23.87 -16.96 -4.95
CA SER A 7 24.88 -16.60 -5.94
C SER A 7 24.33 -15.45 -6.77
N LEU A 8 25.13 -14.40 -6.92
CA LEU A 8 24.83 -13.24 -7.75
C LEU A 8 25.93 -13.12 -8.79
N THR A 9 25.60 -12.61 -9.97
CA THR A 9 26.65 -12.12 -10.88
C THR A 9 27.28 -10.85 -10.31
N ASP A 10 28.45 -10.48 -10.82
CA ASP A 10 29.14 -9.26 -10.39
C ASP A 10 28.28 -8.02 -10.68
N GLU A 11 27.55 -8.01 -11.81
CA GLU A 11 26.65 -6.94 -12.19
C GLU A 11 25.47 -6.80 -11.22
N GLU A 12 24.82 -7.92 -10.86
CA GLU A 12 23.71 -7.94 -9.92
C GLU A 12 24.16 -7.43 -8.53
N ALA A 13 25.32 -7.90 -8.06
CA ALA A 13 25.89 -7.45 -6.79
C ALA A 13 26.24 -5.96 -6.81
N ALA A 14 26.78 -5.46 -7.93
CA ALA A 14 27.11 -4.04 -8.10
C ALA A 14 25.86 -3.16 -8.11
N ILE A 15 24.81 -3.53 -8.85
CA ILE A 15 23.55 -2.80 -8.90
C ILE A 15 22.91 -2.72 -7.50
N LEU A 16 22.83 -3.85 -6.80
CA LEU A 16 22.24 -3.92 -5.47
C LEU A 16 23.04 -3.13 -4.44
N SER A 17 24.37 -3.16 -4.52
CA SER A 17 25.24 -2.38 -3.64
C SER A 17 25.08 -0.88 -3.89
N GLY A 18 25.15 -0.45 -5.16
CA GLY A 18 25.00 0.97 -5.51
C GLY A 18 23.64 1.54 -5.13
N TYR A 19 22.56 0.77 -5.29
CA TYR A 19 21.24 1.18 -4.82
C TYR A 19 21.15 1.19 -3.28
N GLY A 20 21.72 0.18 -2.62
CA GLY A 20 21.74 0.09 -1.15
C GLY A 20 22.52 1.22 -0.48
N GLU A 21 23.61 1.68 -1.09
CA GLU A 21 24.43 2.79 -0.58
C GLU A 21 23.63 4.09 -0.42
N GLN A 22 22.66 4.36 -1.32
CA GLN A 22 21.77 5.52 -1.22
C GLN A 22 20.96 5.55 0.09
N PHE A 23 20.74 4.37 0.68
CA PHE A 23 20.01 4.19 1.94
C PHE A 23 20.95 3.83 3.11
N GLY A 24 22.27 3.87 2.91
CA GLY A 24 23.26 3.45 3.91
C GLY A 24 23.24 1.94 4.20
N TYR A 25 22.81 1.13 3.23
CA TYR A 25 22.69 -0.32 3.36
C TYR A 25 23.87 -1.03 2.67
N ASN A 26 24.44 -2.02 3.36
CA ASN A 26 25.34 -2.96 2.73
C ASN A 26 24.57 -4.03 1.94
N LEU A 27 25.26 -4.72 1.03
CA LEU A 27 24.66 -5.71 0.14
C LEU A 27 23.77 -6.76 0.87
N PRO A 28 24.20 -7.40 1.98
CA PRO A 28 23.33 -8.33 2.70
C PRO A 28 22.06 -7.69 3.27
N LYS A 29 22.13 -6.44 3.75
CA LYS A 29 20.97 -5.71 4.25
C LYS A 29 20.03 -5.34 3.11
N MET A 30 20.57 -4.96 1.96
CA MET A 30 19.79 -4.66 0.77
C MET A 30 19.05 -5.91 0.25
N ILE A 31 19.73 -7.05 0.16
CA ILE A 31 19.13 -8.34 -0.23
C ILE A 31 17.97 -8.69 0.69
N ARG A 32 18.15 -8.58 2.02
CA ARG A 32 17.07 -8.83 2.99
C ARG A 32 15.88 -7.89 2.76
N TYR A 33 16.14 -6.61 2.54
CA TYR A 33 15.08 -5.63 2.28
C TYR A 33 14.25 -6.00 1.04
N ILE A 34 14.90 -6.38 -0.07
CA ILE A 34 14.20 -6.79 -1.29
C ILE A 34 13.35 -8.04 -1.05
N ILE A 35 13.91 -9.06 -0.40
CA ILE A 35 13.18 -10.29 -0.08
C ILE A 35 11.94 -9.97 0.78
N SER A 36 12.10 -9.11 1.79
CA SER A 36 10.99 -8.66 2.64
C SER A 36 9.91 -7.95 1.82
N LYS A 37 10.28 -7.04 0.91
CA LYS A 37 9.32 -6.32 0.07
C LYS A 37 8.62 -7.20 -0.95
N ALA A 38 9.34 -8.14 -1.57
CA ALA A 38 8.75 -9.11 -2.47
C ALA A 38 7.75 -10.02 -1.73
N THR A 39 8.08 -10.43 -0.50
CA THR A 39 7.21 -11.25 0.34
C THR A 39 5.99 -10.47 0.82
N GLU A 40 6.16 -9.22 1.25
CA GLU A 40 5.07 -8.32 1.62
C GLU A 40 4.07 -8.17 0.47
N ARG A 41 4.56 -7.92 -0.75
CA ARG A 41 3.72 -7.80 -1.94
C ARG A 41 2.99 -9.12 -2.26
N ALA A 42 3.70 -10.24 -2.24
CA ALA A 42 3.10 -11.55 -2.48
C ALA A 42 2.04 -11.92 -1.43
N LEU A 43 2.22 -11.48 -0.18
CA LEU A 43 1.22 -11.61 0.86
C LEU A 43 0.05 -10.68 0.58
N GLN A 44 0.25 -9.38 0.36
CA GLN A 44 -0.84 -8.43 0.09
C GLN A 44 -1.71 -8.86 -1.09
N GLU A 45 -1.11 -9.31 -2.20
CA GLU A 45 -1.83 -9.79 -3.39
C GLU A 45 -2.61 -11.09 -3.15
N LYS A 46 -2.22 -11.92 -2.18
CA LYS A 46 -2.87 -13.21 -1.88
C LYS A 46 -3.75 -13.21 -0.64
N THR A 47 -3.58 -12.25 0.27
CA THR A 47 -4.21 -12.24 1.61
C THR A 47 -5.21 -11.11 1.81
N ILE A 48 -5.29 -10.14 0.90
CA ILE A 48 -6.38 -9.16 0.93
C ILE A 48 -7.53 -9.74 0.09
N PRO A 49 -8.57 -10.31 0.71
CA PRO A 49 -9.76 -10.70 -0.02
C PRO A 49 -10.34 -9.45 -0.72
N ILE A 50 -10.39 -9.50 -2.04
CA ILE A 50 -11.16 -8.52 -2.82
C ILE A 50 -12.62 -8.92 -2.66
N TYR A 51 -13.32 -8.19 -1.80
CA TYR A 51 -14.77 -8.35 -1.66
C TYR A 51 -15.45 -7.52 -2.74
N SER A 52 -16.09 -8.19 -3.70
CA SER A 52 -16.95 -7.52 -4.65
C SER A 52 -18.11 -6.84 -3.91
N MET A 53 -18.27 -5.55 -4.16
CA MET A 53 -19.41 -4.78 -3.65
C MET A 53 -20.70 -5.28 -4.32
N SER A 54 -21.86 -5.20 -3.63
CA SER A 54 -23.14 -5.46 -4.30
C SER A 54 -23.45 -4.36 -5.31
N GLU A 55 -24.14 -4.69 -6.40
CA GLU A 55 -24.51 -3.72 -7.45
C GLU A 55 -25.23 -2.48 -6.87
N GLU A 56 -26.09 -2.69 -5.87
CA GLU A 56 -26.81 -1.60 -5.21
C GLU A 56 -25.86 -0.64 -4.46
N THR A 57 -24.87 -1.20 -3.75
CA THR A 57 -23.92 -0.41 -2.98
C THR A 57 -22.96 0.33 -3.91
N GLU A 58 -22.54 -0.30 -5.01
CA GLU A 58 -21.71 0.33 -6.03
C GLU A 58 -22.43 1.52 -6.65
N LYS A 59 -23.71 1.35 -7.00
CA LYS A 59 -24.54 2.43 -7.53
C LYS A 59 -24.66 3.60 -6.55
N LYS A 60 -24.90 3.33 -5.26
CA LYS A 60 -24.97 4.38 -4.22
C LYS A 60 -23.62 5.08 -4.05
N GLY A 61 -22.51 4.35 -4.07
CA GLY A 61 -21.17 4.91 -3.98
C GLY A 61 -20.82 5.82 -5.17
N LEU A 62 -21.15 5.39 -6.38
CA LEU A 62 -20.97 6.20 -7.59
C LEU A 62 -21.82 7.47 -7.57
N GLN A 63 -23.05 7.38 -7.07
CA GLN A 63 -23.91 8.54 -6.88
C GLN A 63 -23.32 9.52 -5.85
N ALA A 64 -22.90 9.04 -4.68
CA ALA A 64 -22.29 9.89 -3.65
C ALA A 64 -21.00 10.58 -4.16
N LEU A 65 -20.19 9.88 -4.97
CA LEU A 65 -19.01 10.47 -5.60
C LEU A 65 -19.38 11.58 -6.60
N ALA A 66 -20.45 11.41 -7.36
CA ALA A 66 -20.95 12.45 -8.25
C ALA A 66 -21.46 13.67 -7.48
N GLU A 67 -22.23 13.45 -6.41
CA GLU A 67 -22.74 14.51 -5.54
C GLU A 67 -21.60 15.30 -4.86
N HIS A 68 -20.53 14.62 -4.43
CA HIS A 68 -19.31 15.27 -3.93
C HIS A 68 -18.66 16.16 -4.98
N LYS A 69 -18.49 15.67 -6.21
CA LYS A 69 -17.93 16.46 -7.33
C LYS A 69 -18.78 17.68 -7.68
N GLU A 70 -20.09 17.57 -7.49
CA GLU A 70 -21.05 18.67 -7.65
C GLU A 70 -21.06 19.64 -6.46
N GLY A 71 -20.25 19.40 -5.42
CA GLY A 71 -20.16 20.27 -4.25
C GLY A 71 -21.33 20.13 -3.27
N LYS A 72 -22.11 19.05 -3.36
CA LYS A 72 -23.27 18.80 -2.49
C LYS A 72 -22.89 18.25 -1.11
N THR A 73 -21.61 18.04 -0.84
CA THR A 73 -21.10 17.52 0.44
C THR A 73 -20.55 18.64 1.30
N SER A 74 -20.80 18.58 2.60
CA SER A 74 -20.15 19.43 3.61
C SER A 74 -18.94 18.71 4.21
N LYS A 75 -17.90 19.49 4.55
CA LYS A 75 -16.79 18.99 5.36
C LYS A 75 -17.21 19.01 6.82
N ILE A 76 -16.88 17.96 7.55
CA ILE A 76 -17.11 17.82 8.98
C ILE A 76 -15.74 17.67 9.63
N ASP A 77 -15.36 18.64 10.47
CA ASP A 77 -14.02 18.72 11.06
C ASP A 77 -13.96 18.05 12.44
N THR A 78 -15.06 18.06 13.18
CA THR A 78 -15.18 17.40 14.48
C THR A 78 -16.37 16.43 14.53
N ILE A 79 -16.35 15.51 15.48
CA ILE A 79 -17.48 14.60 15.68
C ILE A 79 -18.72 15.34 16.19
N ASP A 80 -18.53 16.44 16.92
CA ASP A 80 -19.62 17.28 17.42
C ASP A 80 -20.36 17.95 16.25
N ASP A 81 -19.62 18.48 15.27
CA ASP A 81 -20.18 19.05 14.04
C ASP A 81 -21.09 18.06 13.29
N TYR A 82 -20.76 16.76 13.34
CA TYR A 82 -21.57 15.73 12.71
C TYR A 82 -22.94 15.62 13.36
N PHE A 83 -23.00 15.56 14.69
CA PHE A 83 -24.25 15.39 15.40
C PHE A 83 -25.12 16.65 15.34
N ASP A 84 -24.53 17.85 15.36
CA ASP A 84 -25.28 19.11 15.24
C ASP A 84 -25.84 19.35 13.83
N SER A 85 -25.28 18.71 12.80
CA SER A 85 -25.73 18.86 11.40
C SER A 85 -26.90 17.95 11.02
N PHE A 86 -27.10 16.85 11.75
CA PHE A 86 -27.99 15.75 11.34
C PHE A 86 -29.08 15.37 12.37
N LEU A 87 -29.03 15.92 13.59
CA LEU A 87 -30.10 15.86 14.60
C LEU A 87 -30.88 17.18 14.64
#